data_AF-A0A522R9S7-F1
#
_entry.id   AF-A0A522R9S7-F1
#
_cell.length_a   1.000
_cell.length_b   1.000
_cell.length_c   1.000
_cell.angle_alpha   90.00
_cell.angle_beta   90.00
_cell.angle_gamma   90.00
#
_symmetry.space_group_name_H-M   'P 1'
#
loop_
_entity.id
_entity.type
_entity.pdbx_description
1 polymer ?
#
loop_
_entity_poly.entity_id
_entity_poly.type
_entity_poly.pdbx_seq_one_letter_code
_entity_poly.pdbx_strand_id
1 'polypeptide(L)'
;MHPALSIILFTTASGLGYGLAALLGLGLLDPAHIATRIAYVVAVALIGGGLMSSTRHLGNPQRAWRALSQWQSSWLSREGVMAIVTFVPLLASAWLSIVEGRYSPVSGLPQTVLALVTVYCTAMIYASLKSVHAWHTKLTPLCYVLFAVAGGAILAMFFATWAGGPVRALAAIAIVALVAAWMAKTSWRRHMRE
;
A
#
# COMPACT_ATOMS: atom_id res chain seq x y z
N MET A 1 25.44 1.33 3.36
CA MET A 1 24.22 2.04 3.82
C MET A 1 23.66 1.31 5.03
N HIS A 2 23.37 2.02 6.12
CA HIS A 2 22.61 1.49 7.25
C HIS A 2 21.17 2.03 7.15
N PRO A 3 20.20 1.22 6.67
CA PRO A 3 18.84 1.70 6.50
C PRO A 3 18.21 2.02 7.86
N ALA A 4 17.56 3.18 7.97
CA ALA A 4 16.82 3.53 9.18
C ALA A 4 15.65 2.56 9.36
N LEU A 5 15.58 1.93 10.53
CA LEU A 5 14.55 0.94 10.85
C LEU A 5 13.13 1.52 10.71
N SER A 6 12.96 2.81 11.00
CA SER A 6 11.71 3.54 10.81
C SER A 6 11.20 3.55 9.35
N ILE A 7 12.11 3.58 8.38
CA ILE A 7 11.78 3.56 6.94
C ILE A 7 11.41 2.14 6.48
N ILE A 8 12.08 1.12 7.03
CA ILE A 8 11.73 -0.29 6.77
C ILE A 8 10.34 -0.56 7.32
N LEU A 9 10.07 -0.19 8.58
CA LEU A 9 8.74 -0.34 9.18
C LEU A 9 7.69 0.45 8.39
N PHE A 10 7.99 1.68 8.00
CA PHE A 10 7.10 2.49 7.17
C PHE A 10 6.72 1.77 5.87
N THR A 11 7.69 1.42 5.04
CA THR A 11 7.45 0.87 3.70
C THR A 11 6.82 -0.51 3.74
N THR A 12 7.17 -1.35 4.73
CA THR A 12 6.57 -2.68 4.88
C THR A 12 5.14 -2.61 5.44
N ALA A 13 4.92 -1.89 6.55
CA ALA A 13 3.59 -1.80 7.16
C ALA A 13 2.61 -1.05 6.26
N SER A 14 2.99 0.11 5.72
CA SER A 14 2.11 0.87 4.83
C SER A 14 1.88 0.15 3.50
N GLY A 15 2.89 -0.51 2.92
CA GLY A 15 2.73 -1.27 1.68
C GLY A 15 1.73 -2.43 1.83
N LEU A 16 1.82 -3.17 2.94
CA LEU A 16 0.88 -4.24 3.27
C LEU A 16 -0.53 -3.69 3.61
N GLY A 17 -0.61 -2.53 4.30
CA GLY A 17 -1.87 -1.84 4.58
C GLY A 17 -2.58 -1.29 3.34
N TYR A 18 -1.86 -0.61 2.44
CA TYR A 18 -2.39 -0.15 1.15
C TYR A 18 -2.75 -1.32 0.24
N GLY A 19 -1.98 -2.41 0.26
CA GLY A 19 -2.34 -3.66 -0.39
C GLY A 19 -3.69 -4.19 0.09
N LEU A 20 -3.87 -4.32 1.41
CA LEU A 20 -5.14 -4.76 1.98
C LEU A 20 -6.29 -3.80 1.63
N ALA A 21 -6.05 -2.48 1.75
CA ALA A 21 -7.02 -1.47 1.34
C ALA A 21 -7.41 -1.60 -0.13
N ALA A 22 -6.46 -1.86 -1.03
CA ALA A 22 -6.78 -2.05 -2.44
C ALA A 22 -7.71 -3.24 -2.67
N LEU A 23 -7.47 -4.37 -2.00
CA LEU A 23 -8.29 -5.57 -2.12
C LEU A 23 -9.68 -5.41 -1.47
N LEU A 24 -9.78 -4.70 -0.34
CA LEU A 24 -11.07 -4.35 0.27
C LEU A 24 -11.90 -3.42 -0.62
N GLY A 25 -11.25 -2.49 -1.31
CA GLY A 25 -11.89 -1.55 -2.23
C GLY A 25 -12.55 -2.22 -3.44
N LEU A 26 -12.15 -3.44 -3.79
CA LEU A 26 -12.80 -4.24 -4.83
C LEU A 26 -14.15 -4.84 -4.39
N GLY A 27 -14.49 -4.79 -3.10
CA GLY A 27 -15.77 -5.31 -2.59
C GLY A 27 -15.87 -6.84 -2.59
N LEU A 28 -14.73 -7.54 -2.54
CA LEU A 28 -14.68 -9.01 -2.59
C LEU A 28 -15.14 -9.69 -1.28
N LEU A 29 -15.11 -8.96 -0.17
CA LEU A 29 -15.53 -9.44 1.15
C LEU A 29 -16.90 -8.86 1.51
N ASP A 30 -17.70 -9.63 2.25
CA ASP A 30 -18.99 -9.15 2.74
C ASP A 30 -18.78 -7.97 3.72
N PRO A 31 -19.22 -6.74 3.38
CA PRO A 31 -19.03 -5.56 4.21
C PRO A 31 -19.77 -5.62 5.54
N ALA A 32 -20.82 -6.44 5.68
CA ALA A 32 -21.57 -6.59 6.92
C ALA A 32 -20.84 -7.45 7.96
N HIS A 33 -19.93 -8.32 7.52
CA HIS A 33 -19.25 -9.28 8.38
C HIS A 33 -18.19 -8.62 9.29
N ILE A 34 -18.11 -9.05 10.56
CA ILE A 34 -17.19 -8.48 11.55
C ILE A 34 -15.72 -8.56 11.12
N ALA A 35 -15.33 -9.66 10.47
CA ALA A 35 -13.98 -9.84 9.96
C ALA A 35 -13.60 -8.77 8.90
N THR A 36 -14.52 -8.36 8.03
CA THR A 36 -14.30 -7.29 7.04
C THR A 36 -14.17 -5.93 7.71
N ARG A 37 -14.97 -5.67 8.76
CA ARG A 37 -14.85 -4.45 9.58
C ARG A 37 -13.47 -4.37 10.25
N ILE A 38 -13.01 -5.48 10.84
CA ILE A 38 -11.66 -5.58 11.42
C ILE A 38 -10.59 -5.39 10.34
N ALA A 39 -10.79 -5.94 9.13
CA ALA A 39 -9.85 -5.75 8.02
C ALA A 39 -9.67 -4.27 7.64
N TYR A 40 -10.75 -3.47 7.61
CA TYR A 40 -10.66 -2.02 7.41
C TYR A 40 -9.88 -1.33 8.53
N VAL A 41 -10.15 -1.68 9.80
CA VAL A 41 -9.41 -1.14 10.95
C VAL A 41 -7.93 -1.49 10.86
N VAL A 42 -7.60 -2.74 10.50
CA VAL A 42 -6.23 -3.21 10.32
C VAL A 42 -5.54 -2.47 9.17
N ALA A 43 -6.21 -2.28 8.02
CA ALA A 43 -5.67 -1.52 6.90
C ALA A 43 -5.34 -0.08 7.31
N VAL A 44 -6.27 0.61 7.98
CA VAL A 44 -6.07 1.98 8.48
C VAL A 44 -4.94 2.03 9.51
N ALA A 45 -4.87 1.08 10.44
CA ALA A 45 -3.82 1.02 11.46
C ALA A 45 -2.43 0.79 10.86
N LEU A 46 -2.32 -0.07 9.85
CA LEU A 46 -1.07 -0.35 9.15
C LEU A 46 -0.58 0.84 8.32
N ILE A 47 -1.49 1.48 7.58
CA ILE A 47 -1.18 2.68 6.79
C ILE A 47 -0.80 3.83 7.73
N GLY A 48 -1.64 4.13 8.72
CA GLY A 48 -1.41 5.20 9.68
C GLY A 48 -0.16 4.97 10.52
N GLY A 49 0.02 3.77 11.07
CA GLY A 49 1.20 3.39 11.84
C GLY A 49 2.49 3.45 11.00
N GLY A 50 2.43 3.03 9.75
CA GLY A 50 3.53 3.20 8.79
C GLY A 50 3.87 4.68 8.59
N LEU A 51 2.89 5.51 8.26
CA LEU A 51 3.09 6.95 8.03
C LEU A 51 3.59 7.67 9.30
N MET A 52 3.10 7.30 10.48
CA MET A 52 3.63 7.82 11.76
C MET A 52 5.07 7.40 12.01
N SER A 53 5.50 6.23 11.53
CA SER A 53 6.91 5.83 11.58
C SER A 53 7.79 6.71 10.68
N SER A 54 7.26 7.20 9.55
CA SER A 54 8.00 8.11 8.66
C SER A 54 8.17 9.51 9.26
N THR A 55 7.27 10.01 10.10
CA THR A 55 7.46 11.34 10.71
C THR A 55 8.51 11.36 11.82
N ARG A 56 8.82 10.22 12.44
CA ARG A 56 9.81 10.12 13.54
C ARG A 56 11.25 10.44 13.14
N HIS A 57 11.57 10.45 11.85
CA HIS A 57 12.91 10.83 11.36
C HIS A 57 12.97 12.26 10.81
N LEU A 58 11.87 13.02 10.89
CA LEU A 58 11.87 14.43 10.48
C LEU A 58 12.65 15.26 11.50
N GLY A 59 13.66 16.00 11.02
CA GLY A 59 14.42 16.91 11.88
C GLY A 59 13.59 18.08 12.44
N ASN A 60 12.59 18.56 11.70
CA ASN A 60 11.67 19.59 12.18
C ASN A 60 10.21 19.28 11.78
N PRO A 61 9.42 18.61 12.64
CA PRO A 61 8.06 18.19 12.32
C PRO A 61 7.09 19.35 12.08
N GLN A 62 7.33 20.54 12.65
CA GLN A 62 6.46 21.71 12.46
C GLN A 62 6.44 22.19 11.00
N ARG A 63 7.46 21.85 10.21
CA ARG A 63 7.60 22.24 8.80
C ARG A 63 7.24 21.11 7.83
N ALA A 64 6.70 19.99 8.32
CA ALA A 64 6.36 18.83 7.49
C ALA A 64 5.39 19.18 6.35
N TRP A 65 4.45 20.10 6.59
CA TRP A 65 3.50 20.57 5.57
C TRP A 65 4.18 21.15 4.33
N ARG A 66 5.38 21.75 4.47
CA ARG A 66 6.12 22.31 3.33
C ARG A 66 6.57 21.22 2.35
N ALA A 67 6.77 19.99 2.84
CA ALA A 67 7.11 18.85 1.99
C ALA A 67 5.99 18.49 1.01
N LEU A 68 4.75 18.92 1.27
CA LEU A 68 3.60 18.69 0.39
C LEU A 68 3.48 19.73 -0.75
N SER A 69 4.22 20.84 -0.68
CA SER A 69 4.08 21.94 -1.66
C SER A 69 4.71 21.65 -3.03
N GLN A 70 5.70 20.75 -3.09
CA GLN A 70 6.50 20.46 -4.29
C GLN A 70 6.02 19.21 -5.04
N TRP A 71 4.71 18.94 -5.05
CA TRP A 71 4.12 17.71 -5.60
C TRP A 71 4.32 17.55 -7.11
N GLN A 72 4.55 18.63 -7.84
CA GLN A 72 4.82 18.58 -9.28
C GLN A 72 6.22 18.05 -9.59
N SER A 73 7.22 18.30 -8.74
CA SER A 73 8.63 17.99 -9.02
C SER A 73 9.20 16.87 -8.14
N SER A 74 8.64 16.62 -6.95
CA SER A 74 9.18 15.69 -5.96
C SER A 74 8.28 14.47 -5.74
N TRP A 75 8.84 13.27 -5.90
CA TRP A 75 8.15 12.01 -5.60
C TRP A 75 7.80 11.85 -4.12
N LEU A 76 8.64 12.36 -3.20
CA LEU A 76 8.35 12.40 -1.77
C LEU A 76 7.10 13.25 -1.48
N SER A 77 6.97 14.37 -2.20
CA SER A 77 5.80 15.23 -2.08
C SER A 77 4.54 14.56 -2.65
N ARG A 78 4.65 13.89 -3.80
CA ARG A 78 3.56 13.10 -4.39
C ARG A 78 3.08 11.99 -3.47
N GLU A 79 4.00 11.25 -2.85
CA GLU A 79 3.65 10.23 -1.85
C GLU A 79 2.81 10.83 -0.72
N GLY A 80 3.27 11.93 -0.12
CA GLY A 80 2.54 12.59 0.96
C GLY A 80 1.13 13.06 0.56
N VAL A 81 1.01 13.67 -0.62
CA VAL A 81 -0.30 14.12 -1.14
C VAL A 81 -1.20 12.93 -1.45
N MET A 82 -0.69 11.90 -2.13
CA MET A 82 -1.47 10.69 -2.46
C MET A 82 -1.88 9.92 -1.22
N ALA A 83 -1.03 9.84 -0.19
CA ALA A 83 -1.38 9.23 1.09
C ALA A 83 -2.58 9.94 1.73
N ILE A 84 -2.59 11.27 1.78
CA ILE A 84 -3.71 12.06 2.32
C ILE A 84 -4.97 11.86 1.48
N VAL A 85 -4.86 11.94 0.14
CA VAL A 85 -6.00 11.77 -0.77
C VAL A 85 -6.58 10.36 -0.67
N THR A 86 -5.75 9.33 -0.49
CA THR A 86 -6.19 7.93 -0.33
C THR A 86 -7.05 7.72 0.92
N PHE A 87 -6.81 8.48 2.00
CA PHE A 87 -7.64 8.38 3.20
C PHE A 87 -9.09 8.76 2.96
N VAL A 88 -9.40 9.64 1.99
CA VAL A 88 -10.77 10.09 1.73
C VAL A 88 -11.69 8.92 1.33
N PRO A 89 -11.45 8.19 0.22
CA PRO A 89 -12.28 7.03 -0.13
C PRO A 89 -12.05 5.84 0.81
N LEU A 90 -10.88 5.71 1.44
CA LEU A 90 -10.62 4.64 2.40
C LEU A 90 -11.52 4.76 3.64
N LEU A 91 -11.56 5.94 4.25
CA LEU A 91 -12.39 6.19 5.43
C LEU A 91 -13.88 6.18 5.08
N ALA A 92 -14.25 6.64 3.88
CA ALA A 92 -15.62 6.51 3.39
C ALA A 92 -16.04 5.03 3.26
N SER A 93 -15.22 4.18 2.65
CA SER A 93 -15.53 2.74 2.56
C SER A 93 -15.49 2.04 3.92
N ALA A 94 -14.55 2.42 4.80
CA ALA A 94 -14.48 1.90 6.15
C ALA A 94 -15.75 2.27 6.94
N TRP A 95 -16.22 3.52 6.84
CA TRP A 95 -17.49 3.95 7.44
C TRP A 95 -18.66 3.13 6.92
N LEU A 96 -18.80 3.00 5.59
CA LEU A 96 -19.87 2.24 4.96
C LEU A 96 -19.87 0.77 5.41
N SER A 97 -18.71 0.13 5.55
CA SER A 97 -18.64 -1.25 6.05
C SER A 97 -18.89 -1.35 7.56
N ILE A 98 -18.24 -0.52 8.37
CA ILE A 98 -18.25 -0.63 9.83
C ILE A 98 -19.60 -0.25 10.42
N VAL A 99 -20.19 0.85 9.93
CA VAL A 99 -21.41 1.44 10.47
C VAL A 99 -22.64 0.95 9.72
N GLU A 100 -22.59 0.95 8.39
CA GLU A 100 -23.75 0.66 7.55
C GLU A 100 -23.79 -0.79 7.04
N GLY A 101 -22.71 -1.56 7.21
CA GLY A 101 -22.60 -2.93 6.69
C GLY A 101 -22.73 -3.01 5.17
N ARG A 102 -22.39 -1.93 4.45
CA ARG A 102 -22.60 -1.79 3.00
C ARG A 102 -21.30 -1.54 2.26
N TYR A 103 -21.24 -2.01 1.02
CA TYR A 103 -20.19 -1.70 0.07
C TYR A 103 -20.70 -0.66 -0.95
N SER A 104 -19.85 0.29 -1.33
CA SER A 104 -20.11 1.21 -2.43
C SER A 104 -18.92 1.23 -3.39
N PRO A 105 -19.13 0.94 -4.69
CA PRO A 105 -18.05 1.05 -5.68
C PRO A 105 -17.57 2.49 -5.87
N VAL A 106 -18.40 3.48 -5.52
CA VAL A 106 -18.07 4.92 -5.63
C VAL A 106 -16.93 5.29 -4.68
N SER A 107 -16.82 4.65 -3.51
CA SER A 107 -15.68 4.81 -2.60
C SER A 107 -14.65 3.71 -2.79
N GLY A 108 -15.07 2.47 -3.05
CA GLY A 108 -14.20 1.31 -3.17
C GLY A 108 -13.23 1.35 -4.36
N LEU A 109 -13.70 1.71 -5.55
CA LEU A 109 -12.84 1.74 -6.74
C LEU A 109 -11.79 2.87 -6.65
N PRO A 110 -12.14 4.12 -6.27
CA PRO A 110 -11.12 5.15 -6.03
C PRO A 110 -10.14 4.78 -4.91
N GLN A 111 -10.60 4.16 -3.82
CA GLN A 111 -9.71 3.63 -2.77
C GLN A 111 -8.69 2.65 -3.35
N THR A 112 -9.13 1.73 -4.21
CA THR A 112 -8.27 0.74 -4.85
C THR A 112 -7.18 1.39 -5.68
N VAL A 113 -7.57 2.31 -6.57
CA VAL A 113 -6.63 2.99 -7.46
C VAL A 113 -5.66 3.86 -6.66
N LEU A 114 -6.16 4.67 -5.72
CA LEU A 114 -5.33 5.59 -4.94
C LEU A 114 -4.36 4.87 -3.99
N ALA A 115 -4.75 3.74 -3.41
CA ALA A 115 -3.84 2.91 -2.62
C ALA A 115 -2.66 2.40 -3.46
N LEU A 116 -2.92 1.89 -4.66
CA LEU A 116 -1.86 1.42 -5.58
C LEU A 116 -1.00 2.56 -6.09
N VAL A 117 -1.60 3.71 -6.43
CA VAL A 117 -0.88 4.93 -6.82
C VAL A 117 0.02 5.42 -5.68
N THR A 118 -0.44 5.37 -4.43
CA THR A 118 0.37 5.76 -3.27
C THR A 118 1.59 4.85 -3.11
N VAL A 119 1.41 3.53 -3.19
CA VAL A 119 2.52 2.56 -3.18
C VAL A 119 3.50 2.82 -4.32
N TYR A 120 3.00 3.14 -5.51
CA TYR A 120 3.83 3.51 -6.66
C TYR A 120 4.63 4.79 -6.39
N CYS A 121 4.01 5.83 -5.81
CA CYS A 121 4.70 7.05 -5.41
C CYS A 121 5.82 6.76 -4.40
N THR A 122 5.56 5.95 -3.37
CA THR A 122 6.58 5.50 -2.41
C THR A 122 7.76 4.83 -3.13
N ALA A 123 7.48 3.95 -4.08
CA ALA A 123 8.51 3.24 -4.81
C ALA A 123 9.35 4.16 -5.72
N MET A 124 8.72 5.19 -6.30
CA MET A 124 9.40 6.15 -7.17
C MET A 124 10.38 7.07 -6.42
N ILE A 125 10.24 7.21 -5.09
CA ILE A 125 11.27 7.85 -4.27
C ILE A 125 12.61 7.13 -4.44
N TYR A 126 12.60 5.81 -4.47
CA TYR A 126 13.80 5.00 -4.68
C TYR A 126 14.18 4.93 -6.16
N ALA A 127 13.20 4.70 -7.03
CA ALA A 127 13.45 4.50 -8.45
C ALA A 127 13.97 5.74 -9.18
N SER A 128 13.71 6.95 -8.67
CA SER A 128 14.22 8.19 -9.26
C SER A 128 15.66 8.55 -8.86
N LEU A 129 16.25 7.84 -7.89
CA LEU A 129 17.60 8.12 -7.39
C LEU A 129 18.68 7.58 -8.34
N LYS A 130 19.09 8.41 -9.31
CA LYS A 130 20.15 8.08 -10.29
C LYS A 130 21.48 7.68 -9.65
N SER A 131 21.78 8.19 -8.46
CA SER A 131 23.02 7.91 -7.73
C SER A 131 23.10 6.47 -7.19
N VAL A 132 21.96 5.79 -7.04
CA VAL A 132 21.92 4.41 -6.56
C VAL A 132 21.42 3.51 -7.68
N HIS A 133 22.37 3.02 -8.49
CA HIS A 133 22.08 2.21 -9.68
C HIS A 133 21.17 1.00 -9.38
N ALA A 134 21.40 0.34 -8.23
CA ALA A 134 20.59 -0.78 -7.76
C ALA A 134 19.09 -0.44 -7.63
N TRP A 135 18.73 0.81 -7.38
CA TRP A 135 17.34 1.22 -7.22
C TRP A 135 16.78 1.90 -8.47
N HIS A 136 17.64 2.49 -9.31
CA HIS A 136 17.25 3.26 -10.50
C HIS A 136 16.83 2.38 -11.68
N THR A 137 15.71 1.68 -11.54
CA THR A 137 15.16 0.79 -12.56
C THR A 137 13.65 0.70 -12.46
N LYS A 138 12.98 0.43 -13.59
CA LYS A 138 11.52 0.20 -13.66
C LYS A 138 11.07 -1.03 -12.85
N LEU A 139 12.00 -1.94 -12.53
CA LEU A 139 11.73 -3.10 -11.70
C LEU A 139 11.47 -2.73 -10.23
N THR A 140 11.97 -1.58 -9.77
CA THR A 140 11.76 -1.11 -8.39
C THR A 140 10.28 -0.82 -8.10
N PRO A 141 9.58 0.06 -8.84
CA PRO A 141 8.16 0.29 -8.63
C PRO A 141 7.31 -0.96 -8.89
N LEU A 142 7.69 -1.78 -9.87
CA LEU A 142 7.02 -3.05 -10.13
C LEU A 142 7.07 -3.97 -8.90
N CYS A 143 8.25 -4.14 -8.29
CA CYS A 143 8.39 -4.96 -7.09
C CYS A 143 7.54 -4.44 -5.93
N TYR A 144 7.53 -3.13 -5.68
CA TYR A 144 6.76 -2.54 -4.57
C TYR A 144 5.26 -2.79 -4.72
N VAL A 145 4.70 -2.54 -5.91
CA VAL A 145 3.28 -2.77 -6.19
C VAL A 145 2.93 -4.26 -6.08
N LEU A 146 3.77 -5.15 -6.64
CA LEU A 146 3.52 -6.59 -6.56
C LEU A 146 3.60 -7.12 -5.12
N PHE A 147 4.56 -6.66 -4.31
CA PHE A 147 4.63 -7.04 -2.89
C PHE A 147 3.45 -6.50 -2.08
N ALA A 148 3.00 -5.27 -2.36
CA ALA A 148 1.81 -4.72 -1.72
C ALA A 148 0.56 -5.54 -2.07
N VAL A 149 0.33 -5.85 -3.34
CA VAL A 149 -0.80 -6.68 -3.79
C VAL A 149 -0.72 -8.09 -3.21
N ALA A 150 0.46 -8.73 -3.23
CA ALA A 150 0.65 -10.05 -2.66
C ALA A 150 0.37 -10.08 -1.15
N GLY A 151 0.98 -9.18 -0.38
CA GLY A 151 0.75 -9.08 1.07
C GLY A 151 -0.69 -8.72 1.42
N GLY A 152 -1.28 -7.79 0.66
CA GLY A 152 -2.68 -7.40 0.77
C GLY A 152 -3.64 -8.56 0.50
N ALA A 153 -3.39 -9.34 -0.55
CA ALA A 153 -4.20 -10.51 -0.89
C ALA A 153 -4.08 -11.62 0.17
N ILE A 154 -2.89 -11.84 0.76
CA ILE A 154 -2.70 -12.79 1.87
C ILE A 154 -3.51 -12.36 3.10
N LEU A 155 -3.50 -11.07 3.46
CA LEU A 155 -4.31 -10.58 4.57
C LEU A 155 -5.81 -10.59 4.27
N ALA A 156 -6.21 -10.18 3.06
CA ALA A 156 -7.60 -10.26 2.64
C ALA A 156 -8.09 -11.70 2.69
N MET A 157 -7.25 -12.67 2.29
CA MET A 157 -7.52 -14.11 2.40
C MET A 157 -7.69 -14.52 3.87
N PHE A 158 -6.82 -14.05 4.78
CA PHE A 158 -6.95 -14.30 6.22
C PHE A 158 -8.30 -13.80 6.76
N PHE A 159 -8.78 -12.62 6.38
CA PHE A 159 -10.10 -12.16 6.81
C PHE A 159 -11.25 -12.89 6.09
N ALA A 160 -11.04 -13.29 4.84
CA ALA A 160 -12.03 -14.02 4.06
C ALA A 160 -12.31 -15.42 4.61
N THR A 161 -11.33 -16.10 5.21
CA THR A 161 -11.56 -17.42 5.84
C THR A 161 -12.51 -17.31 7.04
N TRP A 162 -12.49 -16.19 7.76
CA TRP A 162 -13.40 -15.94 8.88
C TRP A 162 -14.76 -15.39 8.41
N ALA A 163 -14.80 -14.69 7.27
CA ALA A 163 -16.03 -14.12 6.70
C ALA A 163 -16.80 -15.06 5.76
N GLY A 164 -16.29 -16.25 5.46
CA GLY A 164 -16.83 -17.10 4.40
C GLY A 164 -16.68 -16.49 2.98
N GLY A 165 -15.70 -15.61 2.79
CA GLY A 165 -15.45 -14.90 1.54
C GLY A 165 -14.76 -15.77 0.45
N PRO A 166 -14.43 -15.18 -0.71
CA PRO A 166 -13.88 -15.90 -1.86
C PRO A 166 -12.39 -16.25 -1.68
N VAL A 167 -12.07 -17.10 -0.70
CA VAL A 167 -10.70 -17.51 -0.32
C VAL A 167 -9.91 -18.01 -1.53
N ARG A 168 -10.52 -18.79 -2.42
CA ARG A 168 -9.85 -19.33 -3.63
C ARG A 168 -9.42 -18.21 -4.59
N ALA A 169 -10.27 -17.20 -4.79
CA ALA A 169 -9.94 -16.07 -5.67
C ALA A 169 -8.81 -15.23 -5.08
N LEU A 170 -8.88 -14.94 -3.77
CA LEU A 170 -7.82 -14.20 -3.06
C LEU A 170 -6.50 -14.97 -3.02
N ALA A 171 -6.55 -16.30 -2.86
CA ALA A 171 -5.38 -17.17 -2.95
C ALA A 171 -4.77 -17.14 -4.36
N ALA A 172 -5.59 -17.18 -5.42
CA ALA A 172 -5.10 -17.06 -6.79
C ALA A 172 -4.42 -15.70 -7.03
N ILE A 173 -5.01 -14.59 -6.57
CA ILE A 173 -4.40 -13.26 -6.65
C ILE A 173 -3.06 -13.25 -5.89
N ALA A 174 -3.01 -13.79 -4.67
CA ALA A 174 -1.80 -13.85 -3.87
C ALA A 174 -0.70 -14.67 -4.57
N ILE A 175 -1.02 -15.85 -5.10
CA ILE A 175 -0.06 -16.72 -5.81
C ILE A 175 0.47 -16.01 -7.07
N VAL A 176 -0.41 -15.47 -7.90
CA VAL A 176 -0.02 -14.77 -9.12
C VAL A 176 0.88 -13.57 -8.80
N ALA A 177 0.49 -12.75 -7.80
CA ALA A 177 1.27 -11.60 -7.38
C ALA A 177 2.63 -12.01 -6.79
N LEU A 178 2.71 -13.10 -6.01
CA LEU A 178 3.96 -13.63 -5.46
C LEU A 178 4.90 -14.17 -6.55
N VAL A 179 4.37 -14.94 -7.50
CA VAL A 179 5.15 -15.46 -8.63
C VAL A 179 5.67 -14.30 -9.47
N ALA A 180 4.82 -13.32 -9.79
CA ALA A 180 5.24 -12.12 -10.50
C ALA A 180 6.28 -11.31 -9.70
N ALA A 181 6.10 -11.15 -8.38
CA ALA A 181 7.05 -10.46 -7.52
C ALA A 181 8.40 -11.19 -7.50
N TRP A 182 8.39 -12.51 -7.44
CA TRP A 182 9.58 -13.35 -7.51
C TRP A 182 10.32 -13.18 -8.84
N MET A 183 9.59 -13.22 -9.97
CA MET A 183 10.16 -12.99 -11.30
C MET A 183 10.73 -11.57 -11.46
N ALA A 184 10.01 -10.56 -10.99
CA ALA A 184 10.48 -9.17 -11.02
C ALA A 184 11.73 -9.00 -10.13
N LYS A 185 11.73 -9.59 -8.94
CA LYS A 185 12.85 -9.49 -8.00
C LYS A 185 14.09 -10.25 -8.47
N THR A 186 13.92 -11.41 -9.10
CA THR A 186 15.03 -12.17 -9.69
C THR A 186 15.63 -11.43 -10.88
N SER A 187 14.79 -10.87 -11.75
CA SER A 187 15.24 -10.00 -12.85
C SER A 187 15.99 -8.78 -12.33
N TRP A 188 15.49 -8.16 -11.27
CA TRP A 188 16.15 -7.03 -10.60
C TRP A 188 17.53 -7.40 -10.05
N ARG A 189 17.66 -8.61 -9.45
CA ARG A 189 18.97 -9.12 -8.99
C ARG A 189 19.95 -9.38 -10.13
N ARG A 190 19.47 -9.84 -11.29
CA ARG A 190 20.31 -10.05 -12.49
C ARG A 190 20.81 -8.72 -13.03
N HIS A 191 19.92 -7.74 -13.15
CA HIS A 191 20.26 -6.39 -13.62
C HIS A 191 21.34 -5.70 -12.77
N MET A 192 21.42 -5.98 -11.47
CA MET A 192 22.48 -5.43 -10.61
C MET A 192 23.86 -6.10 -10.77
N ARG A 193 23.92 -7.26 -11.43
CA ARG A 193 25.17 -8.01 -11.64
C ARG A 193 25.81 -7.73 -13.00
N GLU A 194 25.04 -7.13 -13.91
CA GLU A 194 25.47 -6.66 -15.23
C GLU A 194 26.03 -5.24 -15.09
#